data_AF-A0A958JWS8-F1
#
_entry.id   AF-A0A958JWS8-F1
#
_cell.length_a   1.000
_cell.length_b   1.000
_cell.length_c   1.000
_cell.angle_alpha   90.00
_cell.angle_beta   90.00
_cell.angle_gamma   90.00
#
_symmetry.space_group_name_H-M   'P 1'
#
loop_
_entity.id
_entity.type
_entity.pdbx_description
1 polymer ?
#
loop_
_entity_poly.entity_id
_entity_poly.type
_entity_poly.pdbx_seq_one_letter_code
_entity_poly.pdbx_strand_id
1 'polypeptide(L)'
;MTDENTAESKDINEEVPPPTETTVPPPTLGESFIRYGAGLQSEEDILHGSRLTPNGLFISEHLLTPLLGAFSTWHQEHHEKHTVLDHAKGIKKLFHSDKPQLSYLLDGKTCLVGFLIPGTFHERDKLPFPFYRGSLLEAKNYLHMRDPFLKELRDAEEVTDAKGFRIKIISGQTPLFVTNQVLLHFAELARASNQFVKRHPAVVESIRAVIPALCSLWRKAPKVSKEKKLLIPHEWRGNKSVTFHFAGEFIFVVDKEHSLVGVFGSKGKNLHELLISEFNDLKKKSKGKRLRSFSFEHKGRCLGTVPSERDGTFLVEPTAFKEFIDKAVAHTETRKKLPHLYTVRDCLELLGQTFHQTDWSEPYQLPRNCIREGIPDARYRTTKDWVFVLRGKRNIIGCIDRSKGDERPQDRRRPSNKGKSRRQQKPRRTSS
;
A
#
# COMPACT_ATOMS: atom_id res chain seq x y z
N MET A 1 21.81 45.98 72.44
CA MET A 1 22.91 46.93 72.17
C MET A 1 23.17 46.86 70.69
N THR A 2 23.06 48.02 70.08
CA THR A 2 23.25 48.35 68.66
C THR A 2 24.53 47.77 68.11
N ASP A 3 24.48 47.26 66.87
CA ASP A 3 25.52 47.52 65.88
C ASP A 3 24.89 47.46 64.48
N GLU A 4 24.75 48.67 63.91
CA GLU A 4 24.38 48.95 62.54
C GLU A 4 25.55 48.52 61.64
N ASN A 5 25.30 47.62 60.68
CA ASN A 5 26.26 47.27 59.66
C ASN A 5 25.81 47.87 58.33
N THR A 6 26.36 49.04 58.03
CA THR A 6 26.25 49.77 56.77
C THR A 6 27.01 49.01 55.69
N ALA A 7 26.31 48.31 54.80
CA ALA A 7 26.90 47.73 53.61
C ALA A 7 26.83 48.73 52.44
N GLU A 8 28.00 49.14 51.97
CA GLU A 8 28.23 50.00 50.82
C GLU A 8 27.59 49.41 49.54
N SER A 9 26.72 50.20 48.91
CA SER A 9 26.22 49.96 47.56
C SER A 9 27.32 50.33 46.56
N LYS A 10 27.98 49.33 45.97
CA LYS A 10 28.82 49.53 44.78
C LYS A 10 27.91 49.50 43.55
N ASP A 11 27.73 50.67 42.94
CA ASP A 11 27.21 50.82 41.59
C ASP A 11 28.12 50.06 40.61
N ILE A 12 27.69 48.86 40.24
CA ILE A 12 28.23 48.14 39.08
C ILE A 12 27.43 48.67 37.89
N ASN A 13 28.02 49.63 37.17
CA ASN A 13 27.63 49.89 35.79
C ASN A 13 27.95 48.63 34.97
N GLU A 14 26.99 47.71 34.88
CA GLU A 14 26.99 46.67 33.86
C GLU A 14 26.80 47.36 32.52
N GLU A 15 27.91 47.56 31.83
CA GLU A 15 27.97 47.94 30.43
C GLU A 15 27.25 46.84 29.64
N VAL A 16 25.97 47.07 29.32
CA VAL A 16 25.15 46.18 28.49
C VAL A 16 25.89 46.03 27.16
N PRO A 17 26.37 44.83 26.80
CA PRO A 17 27.05 44.65 25.54
C PRO A 17 26.10 45.04 24.41
N PRO A 18 26.58 45.78 23.38
CA PRO A 18 25.75 46.16 22.27
C PRO A 18 25.08 44.92 21.68
N PRO A 19 23.80 45.01 21.27
CA PRO A 19 23.09 43.87 20.70
C PRO A 19 23.91 43.34 19.54
N THR A 20 24.42 42.10 19.71
CA THR A 20 25.13 41.36 18.68
C THR A 20 24.31 41.46 17.41
N GLU A 21 24.85 42.10 16.37
CA GLU A 21 24.19 42.19 15.07
C GLU A 21 23.76 40.79 14.67
N THR A 22 22.45 40.56 14.64
CA THR A 22 21.86 39.30 14.21
C THR A 22 22.17 39.18 12.73
N THR A 23 23.32 38.60 12.38
CA THR A 23 23.72 38.36 11.00
C THR A 23 22.65 37.48 10.36
N VAL A 24 21.82 38.09 9.52
CA VAL A 24 20.77 37.38 8.78
C VAL A 24 21.50 36.35 7.90
N PRO A 25 21.16 35.05 8.00
CA PRO A 25 21.79 34.04 7.17
C PRO A 25 21.55 34.36 5.69
N PRO A 26 22.50 34.04 4.80
CA PRO A 26 22.33 34.28 3.37
C PRO A 26 21.06 33.56 2.86
N PRO A 27 20.32 34.16 1.91
CA PRO A 27 19.09 33.58 1.42
C PRO A 27 19.36 32.22 0.80
N THR A 28 18.49 31.26 1.08
CA THR A 28 18.55 29.94 0.43
C THR A 28 18.37 30.06 -1.09
N LEU A 29 18.78 29.02 -1.84
CA LEU A 29 18.55 28.95 -3.29
C LEU A 29 17.05 29.17 -3.63
N GLY A 30 16.17 28.52 -2.87
CA GLY A 30 14.72 28.68 -3.00
C GLY A 30 14.26 30.10 -2.74
N GLU A 31 14.77 30.75 -1.68
CA GLU A 31 14.43 32.14 -1.37
C GLU A 31 14.90 33.12 -2.47
N SER A 32 16.12 32.95 -2.97
CA SER A 32 16.68 33.78 -4.04
C SER A 32 15.87 33.65 -5.33
N PHE A 33 15.51 32.42 -5.71
CA PHE A 33 14.65 32.18 -6.86
C PHE A 33 13.23 32.74 -6.65
N ILE A 34 12.64 32.59 -5.46
CA ILE A 34 11.28 33.07 -5.21
C ILE A 34 11.19 34.60 -5.30
N ARG A 35 12.21 35.32 -4.84
CA ARG A 35 12.30 36.78 -5.03
C ARG A 35 12.33 37.16 -6.51
N TYR A 36 13.06 36.41 -7.34
CA TYR A 36 13.09 36.59 -8.79
C TYR A 36 11.75 36.22 -9.45
N GLY A 37 11.21 35.04 -9.13
CA GLY A 37 10.00 34.49 -9.72
C GLY A 37 8.72 35.24 -9.34
N ALA A 38 8.72 35.96 -8.22
CA ALA A 38 7.64 36.85 -7.83
C ALA A 38 7.33 37.92 -8.90
N GLY A 39 8.34 38.38 -9.65
CA GLY A 39 8.16 39.33 -10.75
C GLY A 39 7.69 38.71 -12.06
N LEU A 40 7.64 37.38 -12.17
CA LEU A 40 7.29 36.66 -13.39
C LEU A 40 5.87 36.07 -13.37
N GLN A 41 5.23 36.01 -12.21
CA GLN A 41 3.87 35.49 -12.07
C GLN A 41 2.85 36.60 -12.29
N SER A 42 1.72 36.25 -12.91
CA SER A 42 0.58 37.17 -12.97
C SER A 42 0.00 37.41 -11.57
N GLU A 43 -0.64 38.57 -11.37
CA GLU A 43 -1.30 38.88 -10.10
C GLU A 43 -2.38 37.82 -9.75
N GLU A 44 -3.06 37.29 -10.77
CA GLU A 44 -4.06 36.23 -10.63
C GLU A 44 -3.43 34.91 -10.12
N ASP A 45 -2.30 34.49 -10.69
CA ASP A 45 -1.58 33.28 -10.26
C ASP A 45 -1.06 33.41 -8.82
N ILE A 46 -0.59 34.60 -8.44
CA ILE A 46 -0.16 34.88 -7.06
C ILE A 46 -1.35 34.78 -6.10
N LEU A 47 -2.45 35.45 -6.43
CA LEU A 47 -3.62 35.55 -5.56
C LEU A 47 -4.35 34.21 -5.40
N HIS A 48 -4.44 33.41 -6.46
CA HIS A 48 -5.19 32.16 -6.45
C HIS A 48 -4.33 30.90 -6.34
N GLY A 49 -3.04 30.99 -6.65
CA GLY A 49 -2.16 29.83 -6.76
C GLY A 49 -1.07 29.74 -5.70
N SER A 50 -0.66 30.84 -5.07
CA SER A 50 0.54 30.88 -4.22
C SER A 50 0.27 31.39 -2.81
N ARG A 51 0.92 30.82 -1.79
CA ARG A 51 0.83 31.29 -0.40
C ARG A 51 2.19 31.23 0.29
N LEU A 52 2.57 32.33 0.92
CA LEU A 52 3.75 32.33 1.79
C LEU A 52 3.38 31.69 3.13
N THR A 53 4.16 30.73 3.60
CA THR A 53 3.95 30.06 4.89
C THR A 53 5.18 30.26 5.78
N PRO A 54 5.11 29.95 7.10
CA PRO A 54 6.29 29.96 7.96
C PRO A 54 7.43 29.05 7.48
N ASN A 55 7.10 28.00 6.72
CA ASN A 55 8.03 26.94 6.33
C ASN A 55 8.47 27.00 4.86
N GLY A 56 7.93 27.93 4.07
CA GLY A 56 8.16 27.93 2.63
C GLY A 56 7.11 28.66 1.82
N LEU A 57 7.28 28.66 0.50
CA LEU A 57 6.27 29.10 -0.45
C LEU A 57 5.46 27.89 -0.91
N PHE A 58 4.16 27.90 -0.63
CA PHE A 58 3.23 26.97 -1.23
C PHE A 58 2.88 27.45 -2.64
N ILE A 59 2.97 26.54 -3.60
CA ILE A 59 2.56 26.78 -4.99
C ILE A 59 1.53 25.75 -5.41
N SER A 60 0.49 26.17 -6.10
CA SER A 60 -0.54 25.26 -6.58
C SER A 60 0.00 24.33 -7.69
N GLU A 61 -0.58 23.15 -7.81
CA GLU A 61 -0.13 22.09 -8.71
C GLU A 61 -0.06 22.54 -10.18
N HIS A 62 -1.03 23.33 -10.63
CA HIS A 62 -1.07 23.87 -12.00
C HIS A 62 0.10 24.85 -12.29
N LEU A 63 0.69 25.46 -11.26
CA LEU A 63 1.83 26.38 -11.40
C LEU A 63 3.18 25.65 -11.40
N LEU A 64 3.23 24.35 -11.13
CA LEU A 64 4.49 23.61 -11.01
C LEU A 64 5.32 23.66 -12.29
N THR A 65 4.71 23.38 -13.45
CA THR A 65 5.43 23.31 -14.72
C THR A 65 5.96 24.68 -15.17
N PRO A 66 5.14 25.76 -15.18
CA PRO A 66 5.65 27.11 -15.44
C PRO A 66 6.78 27.53 -14.49
N LEU A 67 6.63 27.24 -13.19
CA LEU A 67 7.64 27.59 -12.20
C LEU A 67 8.98 26.86 -12.45
N LEU A 68 8.95 25.57 -12.79
CA LEU A 68 10.18 24.82 -13.08
C LEU A 68 10.88 25.32 -14.35
N GLY A 69 10.12 25.79 -15.35
CA GLY A 69 10.68 26.48 -16.52
C GLY A 69 11.38 27.78 -16.16
N ALA A 70 10.73 28.62 -15.34
CA ALA A 70 11.33 29.84 -14.82
C ALA A 70 12.58 29.55 -13.97
N PHE A 71 12.53 28.52 -13.11
CA PHE A 71 13.66 28.11 -12.28
C PHE A 71 14.86 27.64 -13.11
N SER A 72 14.63 26.85 -14.17
CA SER A 72 15.71 26.42 -15.05
C SER A 72 16.38 27.61 -15.75
N THR A 73 15.59 28.58 -16.20
CA THR A 73 16.09 29.80 -16.87
C THR A 73 16.93 30.64 -15.89
N TRP A 74 16.35 30.95 -14.73
CA TRP A 74 17.04 31.69 -13.67
C TRP A 74 18.34 31.02 -13.23
N HIS A 75 18.31 29.70 -13.03
CA HIS A 75 19.48 28.94 -12.60
C HIS A 75 20.59 28.96 -13.67
N GLN A 76 20.24 28.93 -14.95
CA GLN A 76 21.21 29.04 -16.04
C GLN A 76 21.88 30.42 -16.06
N GLU A 77 21.13 31.48 -15.81
CA GLU A 77 21.62 32.86 -15.75
C GLU A 77 22.56 33.11 -14.56
N HIS A 78 22.27 32.52 -13.39
CA HIS A 78 22.91 32.91 -12.12
C HIS A 78 23.98 31.95 -11.60
N HIS A 79 24.12 30.74 -12.16
CA HIS A 79 25.06 29.73 -11.64
C HIS A 79 26.13 29.26 -12.64
N GLU A 80 26.44 30.09 -13.65
CA GLU A 80 27.59 29.94 -14.58
C GLU A 80 27.72 28.56 -15.26
N LYS A 81 26.63 27.80 -15.30
CA LYS A 81 26.55 26.48 -15.92
C LYS A 81 25.55 26.57 -17.06
N HIS A 82 26.03 26.60 -18.30
CA HIS A 82 25.23 26.51 -19.54
C HIS A 82 24.43 25.20 -19.68
N THR A 83 24.38 24.36 -18.65
CA THR A 83 23.52 23.18 -18.61
C THR A 83 22.12 23.56 -18.17
N VAL A 84 21.18 23.45 -19.10
CA VAL A 84 19.74 23.43 -18.83
C VAL A 84 19.45 22.34 -17.79
N LEU A 85 18.73 22.70 -16.73
CA LEU A 85 18.29 21.72 -15.74
C LEU A 85 17.15 20.91 -16.35
N ASP A 86 17.32 19.59 -16.40
CA ASP A 86 16.17 18.72 -16.64
C ASP A 86 15.14 18.86 -15.51
N HIS A 87 13.88 18.53 -15.82
CA HIS A 87 12.75 18.71 -14.91
C HIS A 87 12.95 18.01 -13.56
N ALA A 88 13.57 16.81 -13.56
CA ALA A 88 13.81 16.03 -12.35
C ALA A 88 14.87 16.68 -11.45
N LYS A 89 15.97 17.19 -12.02
CA LYS A 89 16.98 17.96 -11.30
C LYS A 89 16.43 19.28 -10.79
N GLY A 90 15.57 19.95 -11.57
CA GLY A 90 14.86 21.15 -11.16
C GLY A 90 14.03 20.90 -9.89
N ILE A 91 13.21 19.84 -9.90
CA ILE A 91 12.42 19.40 -8.75
C ILE A 91 13.33 19.12 -7.54
N LYS A 92 14.36 18.29 -7.71
CA LYS A 92 15.27 17.91 -6.61
C LYS A 92 15.93 19.13 -5.96
N LYS A 93 16.37 20.09 -6.77
CA LYS A 93 17.03 21.30 -6.29
C LYS A 93 16.07 22.25 -5.60
N LEU A 94 14.88 22.47 -6.18
CA LEU A 94 13.92 23.44 -5.66
C LEU A 94 13.19 22.94 -4.41
N PHE A 95 12.82 21.66 -4.37
CA PHE A 95 12.03 21.07 -3.29
C PHE A 95 12.84 20.24 -2.30
N HIS A 96 14.15 20.11 -2.50
CA HIS A 96 15.04 19.22 -1.73
C HIS A 96 14.58 17.75 -1.72
N SER A 97 13.82 17.33 -2.74
CA SER A 97 13.26 15.98 -2.85
C SER A 97 13.06 15.61 -4.32
N ASP A 98 13.34 14.37 -4.69
CA ASP A 98 13.01 13.85 -6.03
C ASP A 98 11.49 13.64 -6.21
N LYS A 99 10.73 13.64 -5.11
CA LYS A 99 9.27 13.46 -5.07
C LYS A 99 8.68 14.42 -4.04
N PRO A 100 8.46 15.70 -4.40
CA PRO A 100 7.87 16.66 -3.49
C PRO A 100 6.49 16.19 -3.04
N GLN A 101 6.20 16.40 -1.76
CA GLN A 101 4.94 15.97 -1.19
C GLN A 101 3.81 16.90 -1.61
N LEU A 102 2.74 16.30 -2.13
CA LEU A 102 1.52 17.03 -2.44
C LEU A 102 0.75 17.33 -1.14
N SER A 103 0.33 18.57 -0.97
CA SER A 103 -0.35 19.07 0.21
C SER A 103 -1.61 19.86 -0.16
N TYR A 104 -2.57 19.88 0.76
CA TYR A 104 -3.68 20.83 0.74
C TYR A 104 -3.36 22.04 1.59
N LEU A 105 -3.76 23.20 1.09
CA LEU A 105 -3.82 24.45 1.84
C LEU A 105 -5.28 24.89 1.86
N LEU A 106 -5.85 25.01 3.05
CA LEU A 106 -7.24 25.42 3.25
C LEU A 106 -7.29 26.90 3.61
N ASP A 107 -7.73 27.72 2.65
CA ASP A 107 -7.87 29.17 2.77
C ASP A 107 -9.35 29.54 2.72
N GLY A 108 -9.98 29.58 3.90
CA GLY A 108 -11.42 29.82 4.05
C GLY A 108 -12.28 28.78 3.32
N LYS A 109 -12.93 29.19 2.23
CA LYS A 109 -13.75 28.30 1.40
C LYS A 109 -12.94 27.55 0.33
N THR A 110 -11.74 28.02 0.04
CA THR A 110 -10.90 27.51 -1.04
C THR A 110 -9.98 26.40 -0.55
N CYS A 111 -9.84 25.36 -1.35
CA CYS A 111 -8.92 24.25 -1.11
C CYS A 111 -7.89 24.26 -2.23
N LEU A 112 -6.71 24.79 -1.93
CA LEU A 112 -5.59 24.76 -2.86
C LEU A 112 -4.85 23.44 -2.71
N VAL A 113 -4.32 22.98 -3.83
CA VAL A 113 -3.56 21.74 -3.95
C VAL A 113 -2.22 22.09 -4.52
N GLY A 114 -1.15 21.63 -3.91
CA GLY A 114 0.16 22.03 -4.38
C GLY A 114 1.33 21.47 -3.61
N PHE A 115 2.46 22.12 -3.78
CA PHE A 115 3.75 21.73 -3.23
C PHE A 115 4.34 22.86 -2.40
N LEU A 116 5.09 22.50 -1.36
CA LEU A 116 5.81 23.45 -0.54
C LEU A 116 7.27 23.53 -0.99
N ILE A 117 7.70 24.70 -1.45
CA ILE A 117 9.11 25.01 -1.66
C ILE A 117 9.68 25.42 -0.31
N PRO A 118 10.58 24.63 0.31
CA PRO A 118 11.07 24.90 1.64
C PRO A 118 11.91 26.19 1.67
N GLY A 119 11.70 27.03 2.68
CA GLY A 119 12.46 28.25 2.86
C GLY A 119 11.95 29.11 4.00
N THR A 120 12.84 29.86 4.64
CA THR A 120 12.50 30.85 5.68
C THR A 120 12.62 32.25 5.11
N PHE A 121 11.51 32.96 4.99
CA PHE A 121 11.49 34.33 4.46
C PHE A 121 11.55 35.31 5.62
N HIS A 122 12.64 36.07 5.71
CA HIS A 122 12.85 37.10 6.73
C HIS A 122 12.11 38.41 6.40
N GLU A 123 12.04 38.79 5.12
CA GLU A 123 11.38 40.01 4.64
C GLU A 123 10.03 39.70 3.98
N ARG A 124 9.12 39.07 4.73
CA ARG A 124 7.84 38.56 4.21
C ARG A 124 6.98 39.65 3.58
N ASP A 125 6.95 40.83 4.20
CA ASP A 125 6.10 41.95 3.78
C ASP A 125 6.55 42.58 2.46
N LYS A 126 7.75 42.27 1.97
CA LYS A 126 8.26 42.75 0.68
C LYS A 126 7.88 41.83 -0.48
N LEU A 127 7.33 40.65 -0.21
CA LEU A 127 6.93 39.70 -1.23
C LEU A 127 5.45 39.88 -1.58
N PRO A 128 5.07 39.75 -2.85
CA PRO A 128 3.67 39.94 -3.29
C PRO A 128 2.75 38.77 -2.91
N PHE A 129 3.25 37.73 -2.24
CA PHE A 129 2.49 36.52 -1.92
C PHE A 129 1.63 36.70 -0.66
N PRO A 130 0.33 36.33 -0.69
CA PRO A 130 -0.50 36.32 0.51
C PRO A 130 0.06 35.38 1.58
N PHE A 131 0.06 35.84 2.84
CA PHE A 131 0.60 35.07 3.95
C PHE A 131 -0.45 34.12 4.56
N TYR A 132 -0.11 32.85 4.66
CA TYR A 132 -0.92 31.79 5.26
C TYR A 132 -0.33 31.31 6.58
N ARG A 133 -1.09 31.42 7.66
CA ARG A 133 -0.70 31.01 9.02
C ARG A 133 -1.16 29.60 9.41
N GLY A 134 -2.00 28.96 8.60
CA GLY A 134 -2.52 27.64 8.90
C GLY A 134 -1.51 26.52 8.62
N SER A 135 -1.91 25.29 8.92
CA SER A 135 -1.14 24.08 8.65
C SER A 135 -1.50 23.48 7.30
N LEU A 136 -0.51 22.89 6.63
CA LEU A 136 -0.73 22.11 5.41
C LEU A 136 -1.20 20.69 5.77
N LEU A 137 -2.11 20.13 4.97
CA LEU A 137 -2.57 18.74 5.12
C LEU A 137 -1.95 17.86 4.04
N GLU A 138 -1.42 16.70 4.40
CA GLU A 138 -0.76 15.81 3.45
C GLU A 138 -1.74 15.07 2.53
N ALA A 139 -1.64 15.25 1.21
CA ALA A 139 -2.53 14.58 0.25
C ALA A 139 -2.22 13.08 0.04
N LYS A 140 -1.14 12.59 0.63
CA LYS A 140 -0.79 11.17 0.65
C LYS A 140 -1.76 10.34 1.49
N ASN A 141 -2.20 10.89 2.61
CA ASN A 141 -2.96 10.21 3.66
C ASN A 141 -4.32 10.85 3.93
N TYR A 142 -4.68 11.88 3.16
CA TYR A 142 -5.94 12.58 3.28
C TYR A 142 -6.51 12.96 1.90
N LEU A 143 -7.83 12.93 1.79
CA LEU A 143 -8.59 13.45 0.65
C LEU A 143 -9.53 14.53 1.15
N HIS A 144 -9.33 15.77 0.71
CA HIS A 144 -10.20 16.88 1.10
C HIS A 144 -11.47 16.89 0.25
N MET A 145 -12.61 17.22 0.83
CA MET A 145 -13.91 17.21 0.13
C MET A 145 -14.06 18.30 -0.95
N ARG A 146 -13.20 19.32 -0.93
CA ARG A 146 -13.18 20.42 -1.92
C ARG A 146 -12.01 20.32 -2.89
N ASP A 147 -11.40 19.15 -2.97
CA ASP A 147 -10.29 18.91 -3.87
C ASP A 147 -10.74 19.13 -5.34
N PRO A 148 -10.14 20.07 -6.08
CA PRO A 148 -10.51 20.35 -7.47
C PRO A 148 -10.49 19.10 -8.36
N PHE A 149 -9.59 18.15 -8.07
CA PHE A 149 -9.47 16.89 -8.80
C PHE A 149 -10.79 16.11 -8.84
N LEU A 150 -11.61 16.17 -7.80
CA LEU A 150 -12.88 15.44 -7.73
C LEU A 150 -13.90 15.93 -8.76
N LYS A 151 -13.85 17.21 -9.14
CA LYS A 151 -14.75 17.80 -10.14
C LYS A 151 -14.37 17.42 -11.57
N GLU A 152 -13.12 17.03 -11.78
CA GLU A 152 -12.60 16.63 -13.10
C GLU A 152 -12.83 15.13 -13.39
N LEU A 153 -13.19 14.34 -12.37
CA LEU A 153 -13.43 12.92 -12.51
C LEU A 153 -14.74 12.65 -13.25
N ARG A 154 -14.63 11.99 -14.41
CA ARG A 154 -15.81 11.57 -15.20
C ARG A 154 -16.62 10.45 -14.55
N ASP A 155 -15.94 9.60 -13.78
CA ASP A 155 -16.49 8.34 -13.29
C ASP A 155 -16.66 8.32 -11.76
N ALA A 156 -16.56 9.48 -11.13
CA ALA A 156 -16.74 9.64 -9.69
C ALA A 156 -17.29 11.04 -9.38
N GLU A 157 -18.16 11.12 -8.39
CA GLU A 157 -18.72 12.37 -7.87
C GLU A 157 -18.54 12.42 -6.36
N GLU A 158 -18.31 13.62 -5.83
CA GLU A 158 -18.38 13.86 -4.39
C GLU A 158 -19.85 13.88 -3.92
N VAL A 159 -20.13 13.23 -2.80
CA VAL A 159 -21.44 13.25 -2.14
C VAL A 159 -21.23 13.57 -0.67
N THR A 160 -21.89 14.61 -0.19
CA THR A 160 -21.90 14.96 1.24
C THR A 160 -23.33 14.93 1.73
N ASP A 161 -23.64 14.00 2.62
CA ASP A 161 -24.97 13.82 3.21
C ASP A 161 -24.89 13.56 4.71
N ALA A 162 -26.00 13.13 5.32
CA ALA A 162 -26.07 12.79 6.74
C ALA A 162 -25.11 11.66 7.16
N LYS A 163 -24.60 10.85 6.22
CA LYS A 163 -23.59 9.80 6.45
C LYS A 163 -22.16 10.33 6.28
N GLY A 164 -22.01 11.62 6.01
CA GLY A 164 -20.72 12.31 5.84
C GLY A 164 -20.24 12.35 4.38
N PHE A 165 -18.95 12.64 4.22
CA PHE A 165 -18.31 12.71 2.91
C PHE A 165 -18.06 11.31 2.32
N ARG A 166 -18.56 11.10 1.10
CA ARG A 166 -18.44 9.86 0.34
C ARG A 166 -18.13 10.17 -1.13
N ILE A 167 -17.47 9.23 -1.79
CA ILE A 167 -17.27 9.25 -3.24
C ILE A 167 -18.27 8.30 -3.88
N LYS A 168 -19.08 8.80 -4.81
CA LYS A 168 -19.99 8.01 -5.64
C LYS A 168 -19.28 7.65 -6.93
N ILE A 169 -18.90 6.39 -7.08
CA ILE A 169 -18.31 5.85 -8.30
C ILE A 169 -19.43 5.50 -9.28
N ILE A 170 -19.36 6.08 -10.47
CA ILE A 170 -20.32 5.86 -11.56
C ILE A 170 -19.79 4.70 -12.41
N SER A 171 -20.46 3.55 -12.33
CA SER A 171 -20.07 2.36 -13.08
C SER A 171 -21.30 1.54 -13.48
N GLY A 172 -21.69 1.63 -14.74
CA GLY A 172 -22.88 0.95 -15.25
C GLY A 172 -24.16 1.51 -14.66
N GLN A 173 -25.12 0.65 -14.34
CA GLN A 173 -26.46 1.05 -13.89
C GLN A 173 -26.55 1.39 -12.40
N THR A 174 -25.60 0.94 -11.58
CA THR A 174 -25.70 1.06 -10.12
C THR A 174 -24.49 1.82 -9.55
N PRO A 175 -24.70 2.98 -8.91
CA PRO A 175 -23.62 3.71 -8.29
C PRO A 175 -23.04 2.95 -7.11
N LEU A 176 -21.73 3.03 -6.91
CA LEU A 176 -21.05 2.51 -5.72
C LEU A 176 -20.62 3.67 -4.83
N PHE A 177 -21.03 3.66 -3.57
CA PHE A 177 -20.64 4.68 -2.59
C PHE A 177 -19.43 4.23 -1.79
N VAL A 178 -18.41 5.07 -1.66
CA VAL A 178 -17.14 4.74 -0.99
C VAL A 178 -16.86 5.81 0.06
N THR A 179 -16.71 5.41 1.32
CA THR A 179 -16.32 6.33 2.39
C THR A 179 -14.80 6.57 2.36
N ASN A 180 -14.35 7.67 2.97
CA ASN A 180 -12.91 7.96 3.06
C ASN A 180 -12.13 6.85 3.80
N GLN A 181 -12.71 6.23 4.83
CA GLN A 181 -12.07 5.13 5.57
C GLN A 181 -11.80 3.91 4.68
N VAL A 182 -12.77 3.54 3.86
CA VAL A 182 -12.63 2.39 2.95
C VAL A 182 -11.67 2.72 1.81
N LEU A 183 -11.68 3.96 1.33
CA LEU A 183 -10.72 4.43 0.32
C LEU A 183 -9.28 4.39 0.85
N LEU A 184 -9.06 4.82 2.10
CA LEU A 184 -7.77 4.73 2.78
C LEU A 184 -7.29 3.28 2.91
N HIS A 185 -8.17 2.39 3.36
CA HIS A 185 -7.82 0.97 3.49
C HIS A 185 -7.50 0.35 2.12
N PHE A 186 -8.25 0.69 1.08
CA PHE A 186 -7.92 0.26 -0.28
C PHE A 186 -6.58 0.84 -0.76
N ALA A 187 -6.26 2.09 -0.44
CA ALA A 187 -4.98 2.71 -0.78
C ALA A 187 -3.79 1.95 -0.15
N GLU A 188 -3.91 1.52 1.11
CA GLU A 188 -2.89 0.70 1.78
C GLU A 188 -2.67 -0.63 1.04
N LEU A 189 -3.76 -1.36 0.76
CA LEU A 189 -3.71 -2.63 0.03
C LEU A 189 -3.16 -2.46 -1.40
N ALA A 190 -3.53 -1.37 -2.07
CA ALA A 190 -3.06 -1.02 -3.40
C ALA A 190 -1.55 -0.80 -3.43
N ARG A 191 -1.02 -0.04 -2.46
CA ARG A 191 0.42 0.25 -2.32
C ARG A 191 1.23 -0.99 -1.95
N ALA A 192 0.65 -1.90 -1.19
CA ALA A 192 1.30 -3.17 -0.82
C ALA A 192 1.36 -4.19 -1.97
N SER A 193 0.60 -3.98 -3.06
CA SER A 193 0.68 -4.82 -4.25
C SER A 193 1.67 -4.29 -5.29
N ASN A 194 2.79 -4.99 -5.45
CA ASN A 194 3.76 -4.70 -6.51
C ASN A 194 3.15 -4.76 -7.92
N GLN A 195 2.23 -5.70 -8.17
CA GLN A 195 1.60 -5.85 -9.48
C GLN A 195 0.66 -4.68 -9.78
N PHE A 196 -0.07 -4.21 -8.76
CA PHE A 196 -0.97 -3.08 -8.88
C PHE A 196 -0.21 -1.77 -9.04
N VAL A 197 0.81 -1.53 -8.20
CA VAL A 197 1.68 -0.35 -8.29
C VAL A 197 2.35 -0.25 -9.66
N LYS A 198 2.78 -1.38 -10.25
CA LYS A 198 3.35 -1.38 -11.61
C LYS A 198 2.36 -0.87 -12.67
N ARG A 199 1.06 -1.09 -12.50
CA ARG A 199 0.01 -0.65 -13.44
C ARG A 199 -0.51 0.75 -13.14
N HIS A 200 -0.50 1.14 -11.86
CA HIS A 200 -1.00 2.42 -11.37
C HIS A 200 0.03 3.06 -10.44
N PRO A 201 1.18 3.54 -10.95
CA PRO A 201 2.29 4.01 -10.10
C PRO A 201 1.90 5.20 -9.21
N ALA A 202 1.00 6.07 -9.67
CA ALA A 202 0.54 7.25 -8.94
C ALA A 202 -0.16 6.94 -7.60
N VAL A 203 -0.67 5.71 -7.38
CA VAL A 203 -1.33 5.32 -6.11
C VAL A 203 -0.40 5.34 -4.89
N VAL A 204 0.92 5.31 -5.14
CA VAL A 204 1.94 5.43 -4.10
C VAL A 204 2.06 6.87 -3.59
N GLU A 205 1.70 7.84 -4.42
CA GLU A 205 1.98 9.26 -4.19
C GLU A 205 0.81 9.97 -3.50
N SER A 206 -0.44 9.64 -3.88
CA SER A 206 -1.63 10.27 -3.30
C SER A 206 -2.83 9.32 -3.24
N ILE A 207 -3.74 9.55 -2.29
CA ILE A 207 -5.07 8.92 -2.26
C ILE A 207 -5.92 9.34 -3.46
N ARG A 208 -5.71 10.52 -4.03
CA ARG A 208 -6.46 10.97 -5.21
C ARG A 208 -6.29 10.02 -6.38
N ALA A 209 -5.05 9.60 -6.63
CA ALA A 209 -4.72 8.64 -7.67
C ALA A 209 -5.33 7.25 -7.44
N VAL A 210 -5.75 6.95 -6.21
CA VAL A 210 -6.45 5.70 -5.87
C VAL A 210 -7.87 5.71 -6.42
N ILE A 211 -8.53 6.87 -6.55
CA ILE A 211 -9.92 6.95 -7.01
C ILE A 211 -10.07 6.48 -8.46
N PRO A 212 -9.31 7.00 -9.46
CA PRO A 212 -9.39 6.46 -10.83
C PRO A 212 -9.04 4.98 -10.92
N ALA A 213 -8.07 4.53 -10.13
CA ALA A 213 -7.66 3.13 -10.11
C ALA A 213 -8.77 2.22 -9.55
N LEU A 214 -9.47 2.67 -8.49
CA LEU A 214 -10.65 2.01 -7.94
C LEU A 214 -11.79 1.99 -8.96
N CYS A 215 -12.09 3.12 -9.61
CA CYS A 215 -13.11 3.18 -10.67
C CYS A 215 -12.79 2.17 -11.80
N SER A 216 -11.54 2.10 -12.24
CA SER A 216 -11.10 1.16 -13.28
C SER A 216 -11.21 -0.30 -12.86
N LEU A 217 -10.95 -0.63 -11.60
CA LEU A 217 -11.10 -2.00 -11.08
C LEU A 217 -12.58 -2.36 -10.94
N TRP A 218 -13.38 -1.46 -10.38
CA TRP A 218 -14.79 -1.68 -10.07
C TRP A 218 -15.60 -2.01 -11.33
N ARG A 219 -15.35 -1.31 -12.45
CA ARG A 219 -15.97 -1.62 -13.76
C ARG A 219 -15.77 -3.06 -14.21
N LYS A 220 -14.71 -3.71 -13.74
CA LYS A 220 -14.30 -5.07 -14.11
C LYS A 220 -14.49 -6.06 -12.97
N ALA A 221 -15.21 -5.70 -11.91
CA ALA A 221 -15.36 -6.50 -10.69
C ALA A 221 -16.66 -7.32 -10.72
N PRO A 222 -16.68 -8.51 -11.35
CA PRO A 222 -17.85 -9.37 -11.31
C PRO A 222 -18.18 -9.75 -9.87
N LYS A 223 -19.48 -9.90 -9.63
CA LYS A 223 -19.99 -10.53 -8.41
C LYS A 223 -19.46 -11.96 -8.31
N VAL A 224 -18.97 -12.33 -7.14
CA VAL A 224 -18.51 -13.69 -6.87
C VAL A 224 -19.71 -14.65 -6.94
N SER A 225 -19.60 -15.67 -7.81
CA SER A 225 -20.63 -16.68 -7.97
C SER A 225 -20.78 -17.52 -6.71
N LYS A 226 -21.98 -18.06 -6.46
CA LYS A 226 -22.28 -18.95 -5.32
C LYS A 226 -21.55 -20.30 -5.34
N GLU A 227 -20.81 -20.59 -6.41
CA GLU A 227 -20.06 -21.85 -6.58
C GLU A 227 -18.57 -21.70 -6.26
N LYS A 228 -18.02 -20.49 -6.43
CA LYS A 228 -16.61 -20.18 -6.21
C LYS A 228 -16.26 -20.04 -4.72
N LYS A 229 -15.47 -20.97 -4.18
CA LYS A 229 -15.01 -20.87 -2.78
C LYS A 229 -14.20 -19.59 -2.57
N LEU A 230 -14.52 -18.84 -1.52
CA LEU A 230 -13.89 -17.56 -1.21
C LEU A 230 -13.45 -17.53 0.25
N LEU A 231 -12.17 -17.23 0.49
CA LEU A 231 -11.67 -16.89 1.81
C LEU A 231 -12.16 -15.48 2.14
N ILE A 232 -12.85 -15.32 3.26
CA ILE A 232 -13.33 -14.02 3.74
C ILE A 232 -12.87 -13.78 5.19
N PRO A 233 -12.71 -12.50 5.60
CA PRO A 233 -12.57 -12.16 7.00
C PRO A 233 -13.77 -12.67 7.82
N HIS A 234 -13.52 -13.07 9.08
CA HIS A 234 -14.54 -13.68 9.92
C HIS A 234 -15.72 -12.74 10.21
N GLU A 235 -15.50 -11.42 10.24
CA GLU A 235 -16.54 -10.42 10.46
C GLU A 235 -17.67 -10.46 9.42
N TRP A 236 -17.38 -10.89 8.19
CA TRP A 236 -18.37 -11.00 7.12
C TRP A 236 -19.08 -12.35 7.09
N ARG A 237 -18.71 -13.27 7.98
CA ARG A 237 -19.32 -14.60 8.04
C ARG A 237 -20.79 -14.50 8.46
N GLY A 238 -21.67 -15.06 7.62
CA GLY A 238 -23.11 -15.09 7.89
C GLY A 238 -23.84 -13.78 7.60
N ASN A 239 -23.12 -12.72 7.22
CA ASN A 239 -23.74 -11.47 6.82
C ASN A 239 -24.37 -11.60 5.43
N LYS A 240 -25.69 -11.75 5.38
CA LYS A 240 -26.47 -11.88 4.12
C LYS A 240 -26.77 -10.52 3.47
N SER A 241 -26.43 -9.40 4.11
CA SER A 241 -26.62 -8.07 3.52
C SER A 241 -25.45 -7.61 2.66
N VAL A 242 -24.36 -8.39 2.60
CA VAL A 242 -23.22 -8.07 1.76
C VAL A 242 -23.10 -9.02 0.58
N THR A 243 -22.48 -8.50 -0.47
CA THR A 243 -22.09 -9.22 -1.67
C THR A 243 -20.60 -9.01 -1.91
N PHE A 244 -19.96 -10.01 -2.49
CA PHE A 244 -18.52 -9.98 -2.77
C PHE A 244 -18.30 -9.80 -4.25
N HIS A 245 -17.39 -8.91 -4.62
CA HIS A 245 -16.97 -8.65 -5.99
C HIS A 245 -15.46 -8.84 -6.11
N PHE A 246 -14.99 -9.41 -7.21
CA PHE A 246 -13.59 -9.79 -7.37
C PHE A 246 -12.96 -9.08 -8.56
N ALA A 247 -11.86 -8.34 -8.37
CA ALA A 247 -11.08 -7.80 -9.47
C ALA A 247 -9.57 -7.93 -9.22
N GLY A 248 -8.90 -8.71 -10.09
CA GLY A 248 -7.46 -8.93 -9.98
C GLY A 248 -7.08 -9.70 -8.73
N GLU A 249 -6.55 -9.00 -7.73
CA GLU A 249 -6.19 -9.55 -6.42
C GLU A 249 -7.04 -9.01 -5.28
N PHE A 250 -7.95 -8.07 -5.54
CA PHE A 250 -8.79 -7.45 -4.53
C PHE A 250 -10.18 -8.08 -4.51
N ILE A 251 -10.73 -8.20 -3.31
CA ILE A 251 -12.12 -8.56 -3.07
C ILE A 251 -12.79 -7.36 -2.41
N PHE A 252 -13.86 -6.90 -3.04
CA PHE A 252 -14.69 -5.78 -2.59
C PHE A 252 -15.95 -6.33 -1.90
N VAL A 253 -16.29 -5.78 -0.75
CA VAL A 253 -17.50 -6.11 0.02
C VAL A 253 -18.48 -4.97 -0.13
N VAL A 254 -19.64 -5.25 -0.72
CA VAL A 254 -20.67 -4.25 -1.03
C VAL A 254 -21.97 -4.62 -0.33
N ASP A 255 -22.53 -3.68 0.41
CA ASP A 255 -23.81 -3.89 1.12
C ASP A 255 -25.04 -3.77 0.19
N LYS A 256 -26.24 -3.89 0.78
CA LYS A 256 -27.52 -3.76 0.05
C LYS A 256 -27.79 -2.34 -0.47
N GLU A 257 -27.15 -1.32 0.11
CA GLU A 257 -27.29 0.08 -0.30
C GLU A 257 -26.24 0.49 -1.34
N HIS A 258 -25.52 -0.48 -1.90
CA HIS A 258 -24.42 -0.27 -2.84
C HIS A 258 -23.28 0.59 -2.26
N SER A 259 -23.04 0.49 -0.96
CA SER A 259 -21.86 1.05 -0.32
C SER A 259 -20.75 0.02 -0.26
N LEU A 260 -19.53 0.43 -0.64
CA LEU A 260 -18.33 -0.34 -0.41
C LEU A 260 -17.98 -0.26 1.08
N VAL A 261 -18.17 -1.37 1.78
CA VAL A 261 -17.99 -1.46 3.24
C VAL A 261 -16.69 -2.14 3.65
N GLY A 262 -15.98 -2.76 2.70
CA GLY A 262 -14.70 -3.40 2.96
C GLY A 262 -13.96 -3.79 1.68
N VAL A 263 -12.64 -3.88 1.79
CA VAL A 263 -11.76 -4.39 0.73
C VAL A 263 -10.68 -5.23 1.38
N PHE A 264 -10.32 -6.36 0.78
CA PHE A 264 -9.20 -7.17 1.24
C PHE A 264 -8.48 -7.86 0.09
N GLY A 265 -7.23 -8.23 0.31
CA GLY A 265 -6.42 -8.92 -0.70
C GLY A 265 -6.59 -10.43 -0.68
N SER A 266 -6.53 -11.02 -1.87
CA SER A 266 -6.66 -12.47 -2.09
C SER A 266 -5.34 -13.15 -2.46
N LYS A 267 -4.25 -12.39 -2.64
CA LYS A 267 -2.93 -12.91 -3.05
C LYS A 267 -1.78 -12.14 -2.37
N GLY A 268 -0.58 -12.71 -2.50
CA GLY A 268 0.69 -12.03 -2.19
C GLY A 268 0.79 -11.55 -0.74
N LYS A 269 1.33 -10.33 -0.57
CA LYS A 269 1.52 -9.67 0.73
C LYS A 269 0.17 -9.39 1.41
N ASN A 270 -0.82 -8.93 0.66
CA ASN A 270 -2.15 -8.61 1.21
C ASN A 270 -2.88 -9.84 1.77
N LEU A 271 -2.79 -11.00 1.10
CA LEU A 271 -3.32 -12.25 1.67
C LEU A 271 -2.59 -12.62 2.95
N HIS A 272 -1.26 -12.47 2.98
CA HIS A 272 -0.49 -12.77 4.18
C HIS A 272 -0.88 -11.89 5.37
N GLU A 273 -1.05 -10.59 5.15
CA GLU A 273 -1.51 -9.64 6.16
C GLU A 273 -2.94 -9.97 6.64
N LEU A 274 -3.85 -10.32 5.72
CA LEU A 274 -5.19 -10.82 6.07
C LEU A 274 -5.11 -12.05 6.98
N LEU A 275 -4.30 -13.06 6.62
CA LEU A 275 -4.14 -14.27 7.41
C LEU A 275 -3.59 -13.97 8.82
N ILE A 276 -2.62 -13.07 8.93
CA ILE A 276 -2.07 -12.64 10.22
C ILE A 276 -3.12 -11.92 11.06
N SER A 277 -3.86 -10.98 10.47
CA SER A 277 -4.90 -10.22 11.17
C SER A 277 -5.99 -11.15 11.71
N GLU A 278 -6.54 -11.99 10.84
CA GLU A 278 -7.57 -12.97 11.20
C GLU A 278 -7.08 -13.94 12.27
N PHE A 279 -5.85 -14.42 12.16
CA PHE A 279 -5.26 -15.30 13.14
C PHE A 279 -5.10 -14.61 14.51
N ASN A 280 -4.61 -13.37 14.53
CA ASN A 280 -4.48 -12.58 15.76
C ASN A 280 -5.84 -12.32 16.41
N ASP A 281 -6.87 -12.03 15.62
CA ASP A 281 -8.22 -11.81 16.12
C ASP A 281 -8.84 -13.08 16.69
N LEU A 282 -8.63 -14.23 16.03
CA LEU A 282 -9.04 -15.53 16.57
C LEU A 282 -8.29 -15.86 17.87
N LYS A 283 -7.00 -15.57 17.96
CA LYS A 283 -6.20 -15.75 19.19
C LYS A 283 -6.70 -14.88 20.32
N LYS A 284 -7.03 -13.60 20.06
CA LYS A 284 -7.62 -12.69 21.06
C LYS A 284 -9.00 -13.18 21.53
N LYS A 285 -9.89 -13.51 20.59
CA LYS A 285 -11.28 -13.94 20.88
C LYS A 285 -11.34 -15.29 21.59
N SER A 286 -10.42 -16.21 21.27
CA SER A 286 -10.38 -17.53 21.90
C SER A 286 -9.93 -17.47 23.36
N LYS A 287 -9.29 -16.40 23.85
CA LYS A 287 -8.69 -16.33 25.19
C LYS A 287 -7.79 -17.55 25.50
N GLY A 288 -7.17 -18.16 24.49
CA GLY A 288 -6.39 -19.39 24.65
C GLY A 288 -7.16 -20.71 24.57
N LYS A 289 -8.48 -20.66 24.32
CA LYS A 289 -9.30 -21.86 24.17
C LYS A 289 -9.05 -22.56 22.82
N ARG A 290 -9.17 -23.88 22.84
CA ARG A 290 -9.01 -24.78 21.69
C ARG A 290 -10.17 -24.64 20.71
N LEU A 291 -9.86 -24.47 19.43
CA LEU A 291 -10.76 -24.64 18.28
C LEU A 291 -10.85 -26.12 17.91
N ARG A 292 -11.65 -26.91 18.63
CA ARG A 292 -11.88 -28.34 18.33
C ARG A 292 -10.57 -29.14 18.13
N SER A 293 -10.07 -29.26 16.91
CA SER A 293 -8.83 -29.96 16.54
C SER A 293 -7.56 -29.10 16.61
N PHE A 294 -7.65 -27.81 16.97
CA PHE A 294 -6.51 -26.89 16.98
C PHE A 294 -6.48 -26.03 18.24
N SER A 295 -5.32 -25.89 18.89
CA SER A 295 -5.12 -24.99 20.04
C SER A 295 -4.19 -23.84 19.66
N PHE A 296 -4.54 -22.61 20.00
CA PHE A 296 -3.67 -21.46 19.76
C PHE A 296 -2.48 -21.46 20.72
N GLU A 297 -1.30 -21.10 20.21
CA GLU A 297 -0.13 -20.92 21.05
C GLU A 297 -0.03 -19.46 21.53
N HIS A 298 0.21 -19.28 22.83
CA HIS A 298 0.29 -17.94 23.43
C HIS A 298 1.63 -17.24 23.15
N LYS A 299 2.73 -17.98 23.06
CA LYS A 299 4.09 -17.46 22.90
C LYS A 299 4.87 -18.39 21.96
N GLY A 300 5.40 -17.88 20.85
CA GLY A 300 6.18 -18.71 19.91
C GLY A 300 6.17 -18.20 18.47
N ARG A 301 6.94 -18.87 17.61
CA ARG A 301 6.97 -18.64 16.15
C ARG A 301 5.90 -19.46 15.40
N CYS A 302 5.18 -20.35 16.08
CA CYS A 302 4.12 -21.18 15.49
C CYS A 302 2.75 -20.49 15.60
N LEU A 303 1.79 -20.99 14.81
CA LEU A 303 0.40 -20.60 14.90
C LEU A 303 -0.31 -21.29 16.08
N GLY A 304 0.17 -22.43 16.52
CA GLY A 304 -0.56 -23.23 17.48
C GLY A 304 -0.26 -24.70 17.30
N THR A 305 -1.16 -25.52 17.82
CA THR A 305 -0.92 -26.94 17.91
C THR A 305 -2.11 -27.79 17.53
N VAL A 306 -1.85 -28.91 16.87
CA VAL A 306 -2.83 -29.97 16.63
C VAL A 306 -2.52 -31.14 17.57
N PRO A 307 -3.38 -31.44 18.55
CA PRO A 307 -3.18 -32.58 19.45
C PRO A 307 -3.59 -33.89 18.77
N SER A 308 -2.70 -34.88 18.73
CA SER A 308 -3.00 -36.26 18.36
C SER A 308 -3.16 -37.11 19.61
N GLU A 309 -4.18 -37.96 19.65
CA GLU A 309 -4.38 -38.92 20.75
C GLU A 309 -3.24 -39.92 20.84
N ARG A 310 -2.63 -40.29 19.71
CA ARG A 310 -1.59 -41.33 19.63
C ARG A 310 -0.17 -40.79 19.84
N ASP A 311 0.13 -39.60 19.32
CA ASP A 311 1.51 -39.11 19.18
C ASP A 311 1.80 -37.82 19.97
N GLY A 312 0.78 -37.31 20.69
CA GLY A 312 0.84 -36.05 21.42
C GLY A 312 0.64 -34.84 20.52
N THR A 313 1.23 -33.71 20.91
CA THR A 313 0.91 -32.40 20.34
C THR A 313 1.89 -31.97 19.24
N PHE A 314 1.36 -31.54 18.09
CA PHE A 314 2.14 -31.08 16.93
C PHE A 314 2.06 -29.58 16.77
N LEU A 315 3.19 -28.89 16.63
CA LEU A 315 3.25 -27.45 16.37
C LEU A 315 3.00 -27.16 14.88
N VAL A 316 2.21 -26.14 14.55
CA VAL A 316 1.92 -25.75 13.17
C VAL A 316 2.65 -24.46 12.82
N GLU A 317 3.59 -24.52 11.87
CA GLU A 317 4.25 -23.33 11.37
C GLU A 317 3.35 -22.54 10.40
N PRO A 318 3.49 -21.20 10.33
CA PRO A 318 2.71 -20.37 9.41
C PRO A 318 2.83 -20.78 7.93
N THR A 319 4.01 -21.25 7.53
CA THR A 319 4.30 -21.76 6.18
C THR A 319 3.44 -22.97 5.84
N ALA A 320 3.36 -23.94 6.74
CA ALA A 320 2.54 -25.15 6.56
C ALA A 320 1.07 -24.80 6.38
N PHE A 321 0.55 -23.89 7.21
CA PHE A 321 -0.84 -23.47 7.13
C PHE A 321 -1.15 -22.71 5.83
N LYS A 322 -0.25 -21.81 5.41
CA LYS A 322 -0.40 -21.10 4.14
C LYS A 322 -0.45 -22.07 2.95
N GLU A 323 0.47 -23.05 2.90
CA GLU A 323 0.48 -24.08 1.87
C GLU A 323 -0.79 -24.94 1.87
N PHE A 324 -1.32 -25.23 3.06
CA PHE A 324 -2.59 -25.93 3.19
C PHE A 324 -3.75 -25.13 2.59
N ILE A 325 -3.90 -23.84 2.95
CA ILE A 325 -4.95 -22.97 2.40
C ILE A 325 -4.84 -22.87 0.87
N ASP A 326 -3.64 -22.62 0.36
CA ASP A 326 -3.40 -22.44 -1.08
C ASP A 326 -3.85 -23.65 -1.90
N LYS A 327 -3.74 -24.85 -1.32
CA LYS A 327 -4.12 -26.12 -1.95
C LYS A 327 -5.53 -26.58 -1.62
N ALA A 328 -6.07 -26.22 -0.45
CA ALA A 328 -7.35 -26.69 0.06
C ALA A 328 -8.54 -26.42 -0.88
N VAL A 329 -8.53 -25.28 -1.58
CA VAL A 329 -9.59 -24.93 -2.55
C VAL A 329 -9.45 -25.69 -3.86
N ALA A 330 -8.23 -26.02 -4.27
CA ALA A 330 -7.98 -26.79 -5.49
C ALA A 330 -8.20 -28.30 -5.28
N HIS A 331 -7.99 -28.78 -4.05
CA HIS A 331 -8.16 -30.18 -3.68
C HIS A 331 -9.64 -30.56 -3.55
N THR A 332 -10.15 -31.48 -4.38
CA THR A 332 -11.58 -31.81 -4.49
C THR A 332 -12.23 -32.19 -3.16
N GLU A 333 -11.66 -33.11 -2.40
CA GLU A 333 -12.27 -33.58 -1.15
C GLU A 333 -12.20 -32.53 -0.02
N THR A 334 -11.11 -31.76 0.03
CA THR A 334 -10.99 -30.65 1.01
C THR A 334 -11.94 -29.52 0.66
N ARG A 335 -12.10 -29.20 -0.63
CA ARG A 335 -13.03 -28.19 -1.13
C ARG A 335 -14.48 -28.51 -0.77
N LYS A 336 -14.89 -29.79 -0.81
CA LYS A 336 -16.24 -30.23 -0.43
C LYS A 336 -16.55 -29.95 1.04
N LYS A 337 -15.54 -30.09 1.92
CA LYS A 337 -15.68 -29.85 3.38
C LYS A 337 -15.70 -28.37 3.75
N LEU A 338 -15.16 -27.49 2.90
CA LEU A 338 -15.17 -26.05 3.15
C LEU A 338 -16.55 -25.44 2.85
N PRO A 339 -17.04 -24.49 3.67
CA PRO A 339 -18.17 -23.63 3.30
C PRO A 339 -17.88 -22.85 2.01
N HIS A 340 -18.91 -22.34 1.34
CA HIS A 340 -18.72 -21.51 0.14
C HIS A 340 -17.90 -20.24 0.45
N LEU A 341 -18.31 -19.51 1.48
CA LEU A 341 -17.56 -18.41 2.07
C LEU A 341 -16.86 -18.94 3.31
N TYR A 342 -15.59 -19.31 3.21
CA TYR A 342 -14.84 -19.91 4.30
C TYR A 342 -13.90 -18.87 4.93
N THR A 343 -13.47 -19.13 6.16
CA THR A 343 -12.64 -18.24 6.98
C THR A 343 -11.34 -18.95 7.36
N VAL A 344 -10.40 -18.19 7.96
CA VAL A 344 -9.17 -18.77 8.54
C VAL A 344 -9.49 -19.83 9.59
N ARG A 345 -10.55 -19.62 10.39
CA ARG A 345 -11.03 -20.59 11.37
C ARG A 345 -11.45 -21.90 10.71
N ASP A 346 -12.25 -21.86 9.64
CA ASP A 346 -12.69 -23.07 8.94
C ASP A 346 -11.48 -23.86 8.41
N CYS A 347 -10.46 -23.15 7.91
CA CYS A 347 -9.23 -23.77 7.41
C CYS A 347 -8.39 -24.43 8.53
N LEU A 348 -8.28 -23.79 9.70
CA LEU A 348 -7.55 -24.34 10.85
C LEU A 348 -8.22 -25.61 11.38
N GLU A 349 -9.56 -25.59 11.51
CA GLU A 349 -10.33 -26.76 11.95
C GLU A 349 -10.16 -27.92 10.94
N LEU A 350 -10.23 -27.61 9.64
CA LEU A 350 -10.07 -28.59 8.58
C LEU A 350 -8.64 -29.15 8.48
N LEU A 351 -7.62 -28.32 8.69
CA LEU A 351 -6.23 -28.77 8.78
C LEU A 351 -6.08 -29.79 9.91
N GLY A 352 -6.57 -29.46 11.10
CA GLY A 352 -6.50 -30.37 12.25
C GLY A 352 -7.23 -31.69 11.99
N GLN A 353 -8.44 -31.64 11.44
CA GLN A 353 -9.21 -32.85 11.07
C GLN A 353 -8.48 -33.70 10.02
N THR A 354 -7.88 -33.06 9.01
CA THR A 354 -7.13 -33.76 7.96
C THR A 354 -5.88 -34.40 8.54
N PHE A 355 -5.19 -33.70 9.45
CA PHE A 355 -4.00 -34.21 10.12
C PHE A 355 -4.31 -35.39 11.05
N HIS A 356 -5.44 -35.39 11.75
CA HIS A 356 -5.87 -36.52 12.60
C HIS A 356 -6.10 -37.82 11.83
N GLN A 357 -6.31 -37.74 10.52
CA GLN A 357 -6.50 -38.89 9.65
C GLN A 357 -5.19 -39.40 9.04
N THR A 358 -4.04 -38.86 9.46
CA THR A 358 -2.73 -39.20 8.89
C THR A 358 -2.03 -40.30 9.69
N ASP A 359 -1.27 -41.12 8.99
CA ASP A 359 -0.34 -42.09 9.57
C ASP A 359 1.11 -41.72 9.23
N TRP A 360 2.06 -42.21 10.02
CA TRP A 360 3.48 -42.06 9.71
C TRP A 360 3.82 -42.79 8.42
N SER A 361 4.63 -42.16 7.57
CA SER A 361 5.09 -42.75 6.32
C SER A 361 6.58 -42.52 6.15
N GLU A 362 7.25 -43.54 5.65
CA GLU A 362 8.66 -43.48 5.34
C GLU A 362 8.89 -42.75 4.00
N PRO A 363 9.99 -41.97 3.86
CA PRO A 363 10.22 -41.17 2.65
C PRO A 363 10.15 -41.97 1.33
N TYR A 364 10.60 -43.24 1.34
CA TYR A 364 10.59 -44.10 0.15
C TYR A 364 9.18 -44.51 -0.31
N GLN A 365 8.16 -44.36 0.54
CA GLN A 365 6.76 -44.63 0.22
C GLN A 365 6.08 -43.43 -0.47
N LEU A 366 6.75 -42.28 -0.50
CA LEU A 366 6.23 -41.03 -1.04
C LEU A 366 6.67 -40.82 -2.49
N PRO A 367 5.83 -40.21 -3.33
CA PRO A 367 6.28 -39.65 -4.60
C PRO A 367 7.43 -38.67 -4.38
N ARG A 368 8.46 -38.69 -5.24
CA ARG A 368 9.67 -37.85 -5.07
C ARG A 368 9.36 -36.37 -4.92
N ASN A 369 8.34 -35.86 -5.61
CA ASN A 369 7.92 -34.45 -5.51
C ASN A 369 7.16 -34.10 -4.21
N CYS A 370 6.81 -35.10 -3.39
CA CYS A 370 6.31 -34.90 -2.04
C CYS A 370 7.43 -34.88 -0.99
N ILE A 371 8.66 -35.25 -1.37
CA ILE A 371 9.83 -35.25 -0.49
C ILE A 371 10.49 -33.88 -0.59
N ARG A 372 10.66 -33.20 0.55
CA ARG A 372 11.38 -31.92 0.60
C ARG A 372 12.85 -32.17 0.84
N GLU A 373 13.61 -32.24 -0.25
CA GLU A 373 15.06 -32.29 -0.21
C GLU A 373 15.62 -31.03 0.50
N GLY A 374 16.66 -31.19 1.31
CA GLY A 374 17.31 -30.10 2.04
C GLY A 374 16.71 -29.75 3.41
N ILE A 375 15.76 -30.53 3.92
CA ILE A 375 15.25 -30.40 5.30
C ILE A 375 15.83 -31.52 6.16
N PRO A 376 16.79 -31.23 7.06
CA PRO A 376 17.34 -32.23 7.97
C PRO A 376 16.24 -32.84 8.84
N ASP A 377 16.31 -34.15 9.04
CA ASP A 377 15.37 -34.91 9.87
C ASP A 377 13.90 -34.74 9.47
N ALA A 378 13.64 -34.53 8.18
CA ALA A 378 12.29 -34.46 7.66
C ALA A 378 11.56 -35.79 7.88
N ARG A 379 10.42 -35.73 8.56
CA ARG A 379 9.49 -36.87 8.73
C ARG A 379 8.17 -36.55 8.07
N TYR A 380 7.42 -37.58 7.73
CA TYR A 380 6.20 -37.43 6.95
C TYR A 380 5.03 -38.12 7.62
N ARG A 381 3.90 -37.43 7.62
CA ARG A 381 2.60 -38.03 7.92
C ARG A 381 1.69 -37.87 6.73
N THR A 382 0.99 -38.93 6.35
CA THR A 382 0.21 -38.96 5.12
C THR A 382 -1.20 -39.44 5.33
N THR A 383 -2.13 -38.86 4.58
CA THR A 383 -3.39 -39.49 4.22
C THR A 383 -3.32 -39.97 2.78
N LYS A 384 -4.45 -40.44 2.23
CA LYS A 384 -4.60 -40.72 0.80
C LYS A 384 -4.20 -39.52 -0.06
N ASP A 385 -4.60 -38.31 0.36
CA ASP A 385 -4.53 -37.12 -0.50
C ASP A 385 -3.55 -36.04 0.00
N TRP A 386 -3.11 -36.12 1.25
CA TRP A 386 -2.24 -35.10 1.86
C TRP A 386 -0.95 -35.71 2.41
N VAL A 387 0.15 -34.98 2.25
CA VAL A 387 1.43 -35.23 2.90
C VAL A 387 1.78 -34.02 3.76
N PHE A 388 1.87 -34.23 5.07
CA PHE A 388 2.36 -33.25 6.03
C PHE A 388 3.85 -33.50 6.24
N VAL A 389 4.65 -32.45 6.05
CA VAL A 389 6.10 -32.47 6.25
C VAL A 389 6.40 -31.96 7.64
N LEU A 390 7.12 -32.75 8.42
CA LEU A 390 7.50 -32.43 9.80
C LEU A 390 9.02 -32.23 9.90
N ARG A 391 9.43 -31.25 10.69
CA ARG A 391 10.82 -31.09 11.13
C ARG A 391 10.97 -31.66 12.54
N GLY A 392 11.89 -32.61 12.70
CA GLY A 392 12.01 -33.36 13.93
C GLY A 392 10.73 -34.17 14.21
N LYS A 393 10.32 -34.30 15.49
CA LYS A 393 9.20 -35.18 15.85
C LYS A 393 7.81 -34.52 15.76
N ARG A 394 7.70 -33.19 15.92
CA ARG A 394 6.41 -32.55 16.22
C ARG A 394 6.12 -31.25 15.48
N ASN A 395 7.02 -30.72 14.64
CA ASN A 395 6.80 -29.42 14.00
C ASN A 395 6.33 -29.61 12.57
N ILE A 396 5.07 -29.29 12.27
CA ILE A 396 4.50 -29.30 10.92
C ILE A 396 4.97 -28.04 10.19
N ILE A 397 5.79 -28.23 9.16
CA ILE A 397 6.49 -27.15 8.44
C ILE A 397 6.06 -27.00 6.97
N GLY A 398 5.30 -27.97 6.46
CA GLY A 398 4.79 -27.95 5.09
C GLY A 398 3.59 -28.87 4.89
N CYS A 399 2.77 -28.54 3.89
CA CYS A 399 1.61 -29.32 3.48
C CYS A 399 1.62 -29.52 1.95
N ILE A 400 1.51 -30.77 1.51
CA ILE A 400 1.55 -31.14 0.10
C ILE A 400 0.28 -31.90 -0.25
N ASP A 401 -0.38 -31.45 -1.31
CA ASP A 401 -1.51 -32.15 -1.93
C ASP A 401 -0.93 -33.21 -2.87
N ARG A 402 -1.13 -34.47 -2.51
CA ARG A 402 -0.61 -35.65 -3.23
C ARG A 402 -1.32 -35.84 -4.57
N SER A 403 -2.55 -35.36 -4.71
CA SER A 403 -3.33 -35.51 -5.96
C SER A 403 -2.71 -34.77 -7.15
N LYS A 404 -1.91 -33.73 -6.89
CA LYS A 404 -1.15 -32.99 -7.92
C LYS A 404 0.23 -33.58 -8.19
N GLY A 405 0.57 -34.68 -7.53
CA GLY A 405 1.87 -35.33 -7.62
C GLY A 405 2.20 -35.90 -9.02
N ASP A 406 1.20 -36.15 -9.85
CA ASP A 406 1.38 -36.76 -11.18
C ASP A 406 1.38 -35.75 -12.34
N GLU A 407 1.08 -34.48 -12.09
CA GLU A 407 1.26 -33.43 -13.10
C GLU A 407 2.74 -33.05 -13.17
N ARG A 408 3.54 -33.88 -13.87
CA ARG A 408 4.84 -33.42 -14.38
C ARG A 408 4.59 -32.09 -15.09
N PRO A 409 5.42 -31.04 -14.87
CA PRO A 409 5.50 -29.97 -15.85
C PRO A 409 5.89 -30.67 -17.14
N GLN A 410 4.96 -30.80 -18.09
CA GLN A 410 5.32 -31.19 -19.44
C GLN A 410 6.45 -30.24 -19.83
N ASP A 411 7.61 -30.83 -20.10
CA ASP A 411 8.78 -30.15 -20.61
C ASP A 411 8.29 -29.03 -21.51
N ARG A 412 8.64 -27.79 -21.14
CA ARG A 412 8.73 -26.71 -22.11
C ARG A 412 9.77 -27.16 -23.13
N ARG A 413 9.33 -28.00 -24.08
CA ARG A 413 10.09 -28.36 -25.26
C ARG A 413 10.47 -27.03 -25.86
N ARG A 414 11.74 -26.67 -25.72
CA ARG A 414 12.37 -25.60 -26.48
C ARG A 414 11.88 -25.78 -27.93
N PRO A 415 11.30 -24.75 -28.56
CA PRO A 415 11.01 -24.86 -29.98
C PRO A 415 12.33 -25.21 -30.67
N SER A 416 12.37 -26.39 -31.30
CA SER A 416 13.52 -26.83 -32.06
C SER A 416 13.77 -25.81 -33.15
N ASN A 417 14.86 -25.07 -33.03
CA ASN A 417 15.33 -24.16 -34.05
C ASN A 417 15.87 -25.00 -35.21
N LYS A 418 14.98 -25.53 -36.04
CA LYS A 418 15.32 -26.23 -37.29
C LYS A 418 14.70 -25.48 -38.46
N GLY A 419 15.58 -24.85 -39.24
CA GLY A 419 15.40 -24.75 -40.69
C GLY A 419 14.73 -23.49 -41.22
N LYS A 420 15.49 -22.38 -41.30
CA LYS A 420 15.40 -21.49 -42.48
C LYS A 420 16.81 -21.23 -43.01
N SER A 421 17.26 -22.18 -43.83
CA SER A 421 18.36 -21.99 -44.78
C SER A 421 17.92 -20.92 -45.79
N ARG A 422 18.58 -19.75 -45.71
CA ARG A 422 18.32 -18.60 -46.57
C ARG A 422 19.18 -18.79 -47.83
N ARG A 423 18.58 -19.35 -48.89
CA ARG A 423 19.14 -19.41 -50.24
C ARG A 423 19.37 -17.98 -50.73
N GLN A 424 20.63 -17.58 -50.88
CA GLN A 424 21.03 -16.36 -51.57
C GLN A 424 20.76 -16.55 -53.08
N GLN A 425 19.90 -15.71 -53.65
CA GLN A 425 19.83 -15.51 -55.10
C GLN A 425 20.61 -14.23 -55.45
N LYS A 426 21.65 -14.39 -56.27
CA LYS A 426 22.35 -13.30 -56.97
C LYS A 426 21.41 -12.68 -58.01
N PRO A 427 21.38 -11.35 -58.19
CA PRO A 427 20.80 -10.74 -59.38
C PRO A 427 21.78 -10.84 -60.55
N ARG A 428 21.26 -11.27 -61.71
CA ARG A 428 21.91 -11.20 -63.01
C ARG A 428 22.06 -9.73 -63.44
N ARG A 429 23.24 -9.43 -63.97
CA ARG A 429 23.50 -8.26 -64.83
C ARG A 429 22.63 -8.36 -66.08
N THR A 430 21.99 -7.26 -66.46
CA THR A 430 21.60 -6.99 -67.85
C THR A 430 22.14 -5.62 -68.23
N SER A 431 23.04 -5.64 -69.19
CA SER A 431 23.42 -4.56 -70.08
C SER A 431 22.29 -4.28 -71.06
N SER A 432 21.89 -3.02 -71.21
CA SER A 432 21.40 -2.32 -72.41
C SER A 432 21.03 -0.91 -71.98
#